data_AF-A0A4Q6GCU6-F1
#
_entry.id   AF-A0A4Q6GCU6-F1
#
_cell.length_a   1.000
_cell.length_b   1.000
_cell.length_c   1.000
_cell.angle_alpha   90.00
_cell.angle_beta   90.00
_cell.angle_gamma   90.00
#
_symmetry.space_group_name_H-M   'P 1'
#
loop_
_entity.id
_entity.type
_entity.pdbx_description
1 polymer ?
#
loop_
_entity_poly.entity_id
_entity_poly.type
_entity_poly.pdbx_seq_one_letter_code
_entity_poly.pdbx_strand_id
1 'polypeptide(L)'
;SVDGDRATWLVAPPLPAVQPVSWDPGAGALLDLRGGPAGTPPERVTVHVGADRIALQAGDTPETIRVGGAARIAAVSADPGIAGAETASGALRLAPLAAGRTTVTVRSLDDPWAQAVFTVDVGAPFAAPRATTLPAATAYPARGERGVPPDTPLRLVFAEEPVLSGEGSVRVYRKRDQALIAVIRPGETVIAMGPAQRQRLVRQHPIRVLGKELYVRMPVALERGLEYEAVVDARLVRAKGFRGARWSFRTTPFKPVGDSVTVDVIGRADFRTVQGALDHAMSLPREQAVTVNVRDGVYPELLYLVDKDNVMLRGQSREHTIVRAANSDTRNPGSGTGQPSGSAGVTGGRAQFLAQDVDMLELRDIALHNSTRRSDGHSAQAETIFFASDQGRLIARNAHFISEQDTLQLHGYAWFYKSLIEGNVDFVWGNNRAALFEDSELRTLGDSANPQSGGYIVQARTVGKDEPGFVFLRSRLTRGPGPAGNLPPIGATYFARSPGTANTWDNVAFIACSVGPHIAQEAWYRKPAPNPLEGGWREYGNKDEDGQPRTYGGFQMERAQAERLSNRAAVFAGRGWNPQP
;
A
#
# COMPACT_ATOMS: atom_id res chain seq x y z
N SER A 1 -17.17 -21.92 5.38
CA SER A 1 -15.78 -22.20 4.98
C SER A 1 -14.98 -20.96 5.31
N VAL A 2 -14.03 -21.13 6.23
CA VAL A 2 -13.20 -20.07 6.81
C VAL A 2 -11.80 -20.38 6.30
N ASP A 3 -11.24 -19.54 5.44
CA ASP A 3 -9.86 -19.68 4.98
C ASP A 3 -8.93 -19.37 6.15
N GLY A 4 -8.57 -20.45 6.82
CA GLY A 4 -7.74 -20.47 8.02
C GLY A 4 -6.26 -20.35 7.71
N ASP A 5 -5.83 -19.17 7.28
CA ASP A 5 -4.47 -18.71 7.62
C ASP A 5 -4.55 -18.05 8.99
N ARG A 6 -4.66 -18.88 10.03
CA ARG A 6 -4.14 -18.49 11.33
C ARG A 6 -2.66 -18.21 11.11
N ALA A 7 -2.27 -16.94 11.15
CA ALA A 7 -0.91 -16.57 11.51
C ALA A 7 -0.69 -17.06 12.95
N THR A 8 -0.46 -18.36 13.11
CA THR A 8 0.29 -18.86 14.24
C THR A 8 1.68 -18.29 14.03
N TRP A 9 1.92 -17.10 14.58
CA TRP A 9 3.17 -16.91 15.25
C TRP A 9 3.26 -18.12 16.18
N LEU A 10 4.13 -19.07 15.85
CA LEU A 10 4.93 -19.65 16.90
C LEU A 10 5.43 -18.41 17.64
N VAL A 11 4.76 -18.07 18.75
CA VAL A 11 5.44 -17.45 19.87
C VAL A 11 6.69 -18.30 19.95
N ALA A 12 7.81 -17.77 19.47
CA ALA A 12 9.08 -18.40 19.72
C ALA A 12 9.01 -18.72 21.21
N PRO A 13 9.16 -20.00 21.62
CA PRO A 13 9.09 -20.34 23.03
C PRO A 13 9.89 -19.26 23.75
N PRO A 14 9.34 -18.61 24.80
CA PRO A 14 10.02 -17.50 25.44
C PRO A 14 11.46 -17.94 25.63
N LEU A 15 12.39 -17.19 25.02
CA LEU A 15 13.80 -17.54 25.00
C LEU A 15 14.14 -18.00 26.43
N PRO A 16 14.62 -19.24 26.62
CA PRO A 16 14.85 -19.77 27.95
C PRO A 16 15.64 -18.71 28.73
N ALA A 17 15.10 -18.31 29.88
CA ALA A 17 15.70 -17.30 30.71
C ALA A 17 16.99 -17.85 31.33
N VAL A 18 18.10 -17.83 30.57
CA VAL A 18 19.44 -18.18 31.06
C VAL A 18 20.54 -17.41 30.28
N GLN A 19 20.90 -16.23 30.80
CA GLN A 19 22.27 -15.64 30.93
C GLN A 19 23.13 -15.25 29.69
N PRO A 20 24.23 -14.47 29.87
CA PRO A 20 24.38 -13.26 30.68
C PRO A 20 24.86 -12.07 29.82
N VAL A 21 24.77 -10.87 30.39
CA VAL A 21 25.58 -9.72 29.93
C VAL A 21 27.05 -10.07 30.17
N SER A 22 27.91 -10.05 29.15
CA SER A 22 29.34 -10.29 29.34
C SER A 22 30.10 -8.97 29.46
N TRP A 23 31.18 -8.95 30.23
CA TRP A 23 32.06 -7.80 30.36
C TRP A 23 33.32 -8.04 29.54
N ASP A 24 33.68 -7.10 28.66
CA ASP A 24 35.00 -7.13 27.98
C ASP A 24 36.01 -6.33 28.82
N PRO A 25 37.00 -6.99 29.44
CA PRO A 25 38.01 -6.31 30.25
C PRO A 25 38.94 -5.40 29.44
N GLY A 26 39.10 -5.65 28.14
CA GLY A 26 39.96 -4.85 27.26
C GLY A 26 39.31 -3.54 26.82
N ALA A 27 37.99 -3.53 26.67
CA ALA A 27 37.21 -2.37 26.24
C ALA A 27 36.49 -1.63 27.39
N GLY A 28 36.38 -2.25 28.56
CA GLY A 28 35.69 -1.66 29.72
C GLY A 28 34.19 -1.45 29.49
N ALA A 29 33.54 -2.33 28.72
CA ALA A 29 32.14 -2.17 28.31
C ALA A 29 31.30 -3.42 28.61
N LEU A 30 30.02 -3.17 28.92
CA LEU A 30 28.95 -4.18 28.98
C LEU A 30 28.61 -4.60 27.52
N LEU A 31 28.68 -5.89 27.22
CA LEU A 31 28.17 -6.48 25.98
C LEU A 31 26.71 -6.92 26.21
N ASP A 32 25.76 -6.27 25.54
CA ASP A 32 24.45 -6.89 25.29
C ASP A 32 24.64 -7.79 24.06
N LEU A 33 24.60 -9.11 24.25
CA LEU A 33 24.78 -10.10 23.18
C LEU A 33 23.71 -9.99 22.07
N ARG A 34 22.67 -9.15 22.23
CA ARG A 34 21.68 -8.82 21.19
C ARG A 34 22.03 -7.57 20.37
N GLY A 35 23.04 -6.79 20.77
CA GLY A 35 23.36 -5.49 20.16
C GLY A 35 24.85 -5.13 20.09
N GLY A 36 25.75 -5.98 20.58
CA GLY A 36 27.19 -5.67 20.63
C GLY A 36 27.56 -4.76 21.82
N PRO A 37 28.72 -4.07 21.75
CA PRO A 37 29.14 -3.15 22.80
C PRO A 37 28.10 -2.05 23.06
N ALA A 38 27.85 -1.73 24.33
CA ALA A 38 26.99 -0.62 24.70
C ALA A 38 27.44 0.70 24.02
N GLY A 39 26.54 1.35 23.29
CA GLY A 39 26.78 2.64 22.63
C GLY A 39 27.09 2.57 21.14
N THR A 40 27.23 1.37 20.55
CA THR A 40 27.28 1.20 19.09
C THR A 40 25.90 0.80 18.57
N PRO A 41 25.29 1.52 17.60
CA PRO A 41 24.08 1.03 16.93
C PRO A 41 24.42 -0.30 16.23
N PRO A 42 23.70 -1.40 16.49
CA PRO A 42 24.01 -2.67 15.83
C PRO A 42 23.83 -2.52 14.32
N GLU A 43 24.80 -2.99 13.54
CA GLU A 43 24.63 -3.09 12.09
C GLU A 43 23.48 -4.07 11.81
N ARG A 44 22.59 -3.74 10.87
CA ARG A 44 21.45 -4.59 10.51
C ARG A 44 21.64 -5.17 9.13
N VAL A 45 21.93 -6.47 9.05
CA VAL A 45 21.80 -7.24 7.81
C VAL A 45 20.33 -7.47 7.54
N THR A 46 19.83 -6.95 6.42
CA THR A 46 18.45 -7.18 5.97
C THR A 46 18.47 -8.01 4.69
N VAL A 47 17.84 -9.18 4.70
CA VAL A 47 17.60 -9.97 3.49
C VAL A 47 16.24 -9.61 2.93
N HIS A 48 16.17 -9.25 1.64
CA HIS A 48 14.94 -8.76 1.00
C HIS A 48 14.05 -9.93 0.54
N VAL A 49 13.59 -10.74 1.50
CA VAL A 49 12.62 -11.85 1.31
C VAL A 49 11.29 -11.51 1.99
N GLY A 50 10.16 -11.97 1.45
CA GLY A 50 8.83 -11.77 2.05
C GLY A 50 8.56 -12.74 3.19
N ALA A 51 7.93 -12.29 4.27
CA ALA A 51 7.57 -13.10 5.44
C ALA A 51 8.69 -14.06 5.95
N ASP A 52 9.96 -13.62 5.93
CA ASP A 52 11.15 -14.41 6.31
C ASP A 52 11.25 -15.80 5.62
N ARG A 53 10.73 -15.87 4.38
CA ARG A 53 10.63 -17.09 3.59
C ARG A 53 10.84 -16.80 2.11
N ILE A 54 11.41 -17.75 1.38
CA ILE A 54 11.41 -17.74 -0.09
C ILE A 54 11.01 -19.11 -0.63
N ALA A 55 10.14 -19.10 -1.64
CA ALA A 55 9.79 -20.30 -2.39
C ALA A 55 10.63 -20.36 -3.68
N LEU A 56 11.22 -21.51 -3.96
CA LEU A 56 12.00 -21.82 -5.16
C LEU A 56 11.51 -23.14 -5.79
N GLN A 57 12.02 -23.51 -6.97
CA GLN A 57 11.80 -24.84 -7.56
C GLN A 57 13.15 -25.48 -7.90
N ALA A 58 13.28 -26.78 -7.60
CA ALA A 58 14.52 -27.52 -7.85
C ALA A 58 14.92 -27.47 -9.33
N GLY A 59 16.21 -27.23 -9.57
CA GLY A 59 16.78 -27.10 -10.92
C GLY A 59 16.61 -25.73 -11.57
N ASP A 60 16.01 -24.76 -10.89
CA ASP A 60 15.99 -23.37 -11.37
C ASP A 60 17.39 -22.75 -11.36
N THR A 61 17.59 -21.80 -12.27
CA THR A 61 18.78 -20.96 -12.25
C THR A 61 18.88 -20.26 -10.89
N PRO A 62 20.09 -20.15 -10.30
CA PRO A 62 20.22 -19.55 -8.98
C PRO A 62 19.66 -18.12 -8.91
N GLU A 63 18.91 -17.84 -7.87
CA GLU A 63 18.22 -16.56 -7.67
C GLU A 63 19.07 -15.60 -6.84
N THR A 64 19.18 -14.35 -7.29
CA THR A 64 19.91 -13.30 -6.58
C THR A 64 18.95 -12.52 -5.68
N ILE A 65 19.19 -12.61 -4.37
CA ILE A 65 18.47 -11.90 -3.33
C ILE A 65 19.32 -10.71 -2.87
N ARG A 66 18.70 -9.54 -2.81
CA ARG A 66 19.34 -8.34 -2.27
C ARG A 66 19.53 -8.46 -0.77
N VAL A 67 20.72 -8.08 -0.32
CA VAL A 67 21.06 -7.94 1.08
C VAL A 67 21.43 -6.48 1.30
N GLY A 68 20.75 -5.83 2.24
CA GLY A 68 21.00 -4.45 2.61
C GLY A 68 21.68 -4.35 3.96
N GLY A 69 22.44 -3.27 4.17
CA GLY A 69 23.05 -2.94 5.45
C GLY A 69 24.37 -3.63 5.77
N ALA A 70 24.95 -4.37 4.82
CA ALA A 70 26.33 -4.87 4.90
C ALA A 70 26.93 -5.00 3.49
N ALA A 71 28.14 -4.48 3.28
CA ALA A 71 28.82 -4.56 1.98
C ALA A 71 29.51 -5.92 1.78
N ARG A 72 30.02 -6.51 2.87
CA ARG A 72 30.69 -7.82 2.88
C ARG A 72 29.87 -8.79 3.71
N ILE A 73 29.40 -9.84 3.05
CA ILE A 73 28.51 -10.84 3.67
C ILE A 73 29.00 -12.25 3.40
N ALA A 74 28.69 -13.14 4.33
CA ALA A 74 28.77 -14.59 4.14
C ALA A 74 27.38 -15.20 4.35
N ALA A 75 27.10 -16.28 3.62
CA ALA A 75 25.85 -17.01 3.75
C ALA A 75 26.13 -18.51 3.90
N VAL A 76 25.32 -19.18 4.71
CA VAL A 76 25.40 -20.62 4.95
C VAL A 76 23.99 -21.19 4.91
N SER A 77 23.81 -22.23 4.10
CA SER A 77 22.60 -23.06 4.12
C SER A 77 22.76 -24.18 5.15
N ALA A 78 21.72 -24.42 5.96
CA ALA A 78 21.70 -25.52 6.92
C ALA A 78 21.75 -26.89 6.23
N ASP A 79 21.12 -27.00 5.07
CA ASP A 79 21.20 -28.14 4.16
C ASP A 79 21.55 -27.66 2.73
N PRO A 80 22.85 -27.70 2.35
CA PRO A 80 23.30 -27.33 1.02
C PRO A 80 22.90 -28.34 -0.06
N GLY A 81 22.35 -29.50 0.28
CA GLY A 81 21.77 -30.44 -0.69
C GLY A 81 20.37 -30.02 -1.16
N ILE A 82 19.64 -29.28 -0.32
CA ILE A 82 18.34 -28.68 -0.67
C ILE A 82 18.55 -27.36 -1.41
N ALA A 83 19.32 -26.45 -0.83
CA ALA A 83 19.63 -25.17 -1.46
C ALA A 83 21.07 -24.73 -1.18
N GLY A 84 21.84 -24.47 -2.24
CA GLY A 84 23.15 -23.85 -2.14
C GLY A 84 23.02 -22.35 -1.87
N ALA A 85 23.88 -21.79 -1.03
CA ALA A 85 23.94 -20.36 -0.75
C ALA A 85 25.36 -19.85 -1.01
N GLU A 86 25.48 -18.88 -1.91
CA GLU A 86 26.74 -18.23 -2.27
C GLU A 86 26.60 -16.72 -2.13
N THR A 87 27.67 -16.01 -1.80
CA THR A 87 27.67 -14.54 -1.81
C THR A 87 28.55 -14.03 -2.94
N ALA A 88 28.05 -13.07 -3.71
CA ALA A 88 28.78 -12.43 -4.80
C ALA A 88 28.44 -10.94 -4.85
N SER A 89 29.45 -10.08 -4.80
CA SER A 89 29.30 -8.61 -4.90
C SER A 89 28.27 -8.01 -3.92
N GLY A 90 28.22 -8.50 -2.68
CA GLY A 90 27.28 -8.03 -1.65
C GLY A 90 25.84 -8.54 -1.81
N ALA A 91 25.56 -9.42 -2.77
CA ALA A 91 24.26 -10.07 -2.94
C ALA A 91 24.33 -11.55 -2.55
N LEU A 92 23.20 -12.11 -2.12
CA LEU A 92 23.02 -13.53 -1.85
C LEU A 92 22.53 -14.22 -3.13
N ARG A 93 23.15 -15.33 -3.50
CA ARG A 93 22.73 -16.18 -4.62
C ARG A 93 22.30 -17.54 -4.06
N LEU A 94 21.04 -17.92 -4.31
CA LEU A 94 20.49 -19.20 -3.88
C LEU A 94 20.31 -20.15 -5.05
N ALA A 95 20.94 -21.31 -5.00
CA ALA A 95 20.77 -22.37 -5.97
C ALA A 95 19.77 -23.42 -5.44
N PRO A 96 18.57 -23.58 -6.01
CA PRO A 96 17.61 -24.59 -5.58
C PRO A 96 17.94 -25.96 -6.19
N LEU A 97 18.38 -26.91 -5.37
CA LEU A 97 18.97 -28.17 -5.84
C LEU A 97 18.00 -29.34 -5.75
N ALA A 98 17.37 -29.55 -4.59
CA ALA A 98 16.45 -30.65 -4.34
C ALA A 98 15.21 -30.19 -3.58
N ALA A 99 14.09 -30.88 -3.79
CA ALA A 99 12.85 -30.55 -3.10
C ALA A 99 13.00 -30.77 -1.59
N GLY A 100 12.58 -29.78 -0.79
CA GLY A 100 12.74 -29.81 0.66
C GLY A 100 12.68 -28.41 1.27
N ARG A 101 12.90 -28.33 2.59
CA ARG A 101 12.98 -27.09 3.34
C ARG A 101 14.32 -27.00 4.06
N THR A 102 14.99 -25.86 3.94
CA THR A 102 16.21 -25.52 4.66
C THR A 102 16.13 -24.10 5.20
N THR A 103 17.08 -23.70 6.04
CA THR A 103 17.27 -22.30 6.44
C THR A 103 18.59 -21.79 5.88
N VAL A 104 18.62 -20.49 5.57
CA VAL A 104 19.84 -19.80 5.17
C VAL A 104 20.12 -18.69 6.18
N THR A 105 21.33 -18.69 6.72
CA THR A 105 21.84 -17.64 7.59
C THR A 105 22.78 -16.75 6.78
N VAL A 106 22.50 -15.45 6.76
CA VAL A 106 23.36 -14.41 6.17
C VAL A 106 23.94 -13.57 7.30
N ARG A 107 25.26 -13.39 7.31
CA ARG A 107 25.98 -12.61 8.33
C ARG A 107 26.84 -11.54 7.68
N SER A 108 26.96 -10.39 8.34
CA SER A 108 27.98 -9.38 8.02
C SER A 108 29.35 -9.97 8.35
N LEU A 109 30.33 -9.71 7.48
CA LEU A 109 31.74 -9.99 7.76
C LEU A 109 32.42 -8.85 8.52
N ASP A 110 31.73 -7.73 8.65
CA ASP A 110 32.24 -6.50 9.26
C ASP A 110 31.64 -6.31 10.68
N ASP A 111 30.45 -6.86 10.94
CA ASP A 111 29.84 -6.97 12.28
C ASP A 111 29.39 -8.42 12.57
N PRO A 112 30.08 -9.17 13.46
CA PRO A 112 29.74 -10.56 13.75
C PRO A 112 28.36 -10.74 14.42
N TRP A 113 27.75 -9.66 14.93
CA TRP A 113 26.41 -9.70 15.55
C TRP A 113 25.30 -9.40 14.55
N ALA A 114 25.62 -8.88 13.37
CA ALA A 114 24.66 -8.55 12.34
C ALA A 114 24.38 -9.79 11.46
N GLN A 115 23.25 -10.45 11.71
CA GLN A 115 22.80 -11.60 10.93
C GLN A 115 21.29 -11.61 10.67
N ALA A 116 20.90 -12.30 9.61
CA ALA A 116 19.53 -12.59 9.24
C ALA A 116 19.38 -14.07 8.91
N VAL A 117 18.27 -14.67 9.34
CA VAL A 117 17.93 -16.08 9.06
C VAL A 117 16.57 -16.12 8.42
N PHE A 118 16.43 -16.90 7.36
CA PHE A 118 15.15 -17.07 6.67
C PHE A 118 15.00 -18.49 6.12
N THR A 119 13.76 -18.87 5.85
CA THR A 119 13.42 -20.21 5.35
C THR A 119 13.48 -20.25 3.83
N VAL A 120 14.07 -21.30 3.26
CA VAL A 120 14.05 -21.61 1.84
C VAL A 120 13.24 -22.89 1.63
N ASP A 121 12.12 -22.77 0.92
CA ASP A 121 11.33 -23.92 0.49
C ASP A 121 11.59 -24.17 -1.00
N VAL A 122 12.21 -25.30 -1.30
CA VAL A 122 12.43 -25.74 -2.66
C VAL A 122 11.34 -26.74 -3.03
N GLY A 123 10.44 -26.33 -3.91
CA GLY A 123 9.41 -27.19 -4.48
C GLY A 123 9.98 -28.11 -5.58
N ALA A 124 9.14 -29.02 -6.06
CA ALA A 124 9.50 -29.90 -7.15
C ALA A 124 9.82 -29.12 -8.46
N PRO A 125 10.67 -29.67 -9.35
CA PRO A 125 11.10 -29.00 -10.58
C PRO A 125 9.92 -28.49 -11.41
N PHE A 126 10.10 -27.37 -12.09
CA PHE A 126 9.05 -26.81 -12.94
C PHE A 126 8.68 -27.76 -14.07
N ALA A 127 7.37 -28.00 -14.20
CA ALA A 127 6.81 -28.88 -15.19
C ALA A 127 6.04 -28.05 -16.22
N ALA A 128 6.68 -27.74 -17.34
CA ALA A 128 6.03 -27.00 -18.43
C ALA A 128 4.89 -27.87 -19.03
N PRO A 129 3.65 -27.36 -19.12
CA PRO A 129 2.56 -28.08 -19.78
C PRO A 129 2.90 -28.36 -21.25
N ARG A 130 2.74 -29.62 -21.68
CA ARG A 130 3.13 -30.11 -23.02
C ARG A 130 2.26 -29.58 -24.16
N ALA A 131 1.03 -29.18 -23.89
CA ALA A 131 0.11 -28.57 -24.86
C ALA A 131 -0.56 -27.33 -24.26
N THR A 132 -0.98 -26.39 -25.12
CA THR A 132 -1.91 -25.32 -24.74
C THR A 132 -3.27 -25.93 -24.43
N THR A 133 -3.40 -26.45 -23.22
CA THR A 133 -4.68 -26.87 -22.67
C THR A 133 -5.16 -25.72 -21.79
N LEU A 134 -6.02 -24.86 -22.34
CA LEU A 134 -6.82 -23.89 -21.59
C LEU A 134 -8.27 -24.42 -21.39
N PRO A 135 -8.54 -25.67 -20.95
CA PRO A 135 -9.92 -26.06 -20.78
C PRO A 135 -10.47 -25.31 -19.55
N ALA A 136 -11.44 -24.42 -19.82
CA ALA A 136 -12.25 -23.65 -18.87
C ALA A 136 -11.69 -22.32 -18.30
N ALA A 137 -10.53 -21.81 -18.74
CA ALA A 137 -10.04 -20.49 -18.32
C ALA A 137 -9.78 -19.53 -19.50
N THR A 138 -10.11 -18.25 -19.33
CA THR A 138 -9.83 -17.18 -20.30
C THR A 138 -8.56 -16.45 -19.90
N ALA A 139 -7.60 -16.32 -20.82
CA ALA A 139 -6.32 -15.68 -20.56
C ALA A 139 -6.31 -14.19 -20.96
N TYR A 140 -5.63 -13.37 -20.17
CA TYR A 140 -5.31 -11.99 -20.48
C TYR A 140 -3.80 -11.74 -20.26
N PRO A 141 -3.07 -11.15 -21.22
CA PRO A 141 -3.50 -10.84 -22.58
C PRO A 141 -4.06 -12.06 -23.32
N ALA A 142 -5.02 -11.84 -24.22
CA ALA A 142 -5.67 -12.92 -24.96
C ALA A 142 -4.65 -13.68 -25.82
N ARG A 143 -4.95 -14.95 -26.12
CA ARG A 143 -4.08 -15.79 -26.95
C ARG A 143 -3.89 -15.15 -28.32
N GLY A 144 -2.65 -14.81 -28.66
CA GLY A 144 -2.29 -14.16 -29.92
C GLY A 144 -2.59 -12.65 -29.95
N GLU A 145 -2.97 -12.04 -28.83
CA GLU A 145 -3.21 -10.59 -28.74
C GLU A 145 -1.97 -9.82 -29.18
N ARG A 146 -2.18 -8.72 -29.90
CA ARG A 146 -1.13 -7.82 -30.40
C ARG A 146 -1.37 -6.41 -29.90
N GLY A 147 -0.30 -5.64 -29.78
CA GLY A 147 -0.39 -4.26 -29.31
C GLY A 147 -0.56 -4.15 -27.79
N VAL A 148 -0.16 -5.20 -27.06
CA VAL A 148 -0.31 -5.27 -25.61
C VAL A 148 0.63 -4.27 -24.92
N PRO A 149 0.17 -3.46 -23.95
CA PRO A 149 1.06 -2.63 -23.13
C PRO A 149 2.13 -3.45 -22.40
N PRO A 150 3.40 -3.01 -22.32
CA PRO A 150 4.46 -3.85 -21.76
C PRO A 150 4.42 -4.04 -20.24
N ASP A 151 3.64 -3.24 -19.53
CA ASP A 151 3.37 -3.35 -18.09
C ASP A 151 2.25 -4.35 -17.76
N THR A 152 1.77 -5.12 -18.75
CA THR A 152 0.62 -6.02 -18.58
C THR A 152 0.86 -7.07 -17.49
N PRO A 153 -0.04 -7.20 -16.49
CA PRO A 153 -0.11 -8.41 -15.69
C PRO A 153 -0.61 -9.58 -16.55
N LEU A 154 -0.39 -10.80 -16.06
CA LEU A 154 -1.02 -12.01 -16.61
C LEU A 154 -2.23 -12.36 -15.76
N ARG A 155 -3.35 -12.70 -16.42
CA ARG A 155 -4.59 -13.08 -15.74
C ARG A 155 -5.16 -14.35 -16.36
N LEU A 156 -5.69 -15.23 -15.52
CA LEU A 156 -6.50 -16.37 -15.94
C LEU A 156 -7.85 -16.31 -15.21
N VAL A 157 -8.94 -16.19 -15.95
CA VAL A 157 -10.30 -16.16 -15.40
C VAL A 157 -10.94 -17.54 -15.56
N PHE A 158 -11.29 -18.16 -14.44
CA PHE A 158 -11.85 -19.51 -14.36
C PHE A 158 -13.38 -19.49 -14.27
N ALA A 159 -14.03 -20.64 -14.48
CA ALA A 159 -15.47 -20.78 -14.27
C ALA A 159 -15.87 -20.70 -12.78
N GLU A 160 -14.99 -21.18 -11.91
CA GLU A 160 -15.10 -21.22 -10.44
C GLU A 160 -13.85 -20.60 -9.83
N GLU A 161 -13.92 -20.15 -8.58
CA GLU A 161 -12.77 -19.57 -7.86
C GLU A 161 -11.64 -20.61 -7.71
N PRO A 162 -10.44 -20.37 -8.27
CA PRO A 162 -9.31 -21.27 -8.13
C PRO A 162 -8.68 -21.12 -6.75
N VAL A 163 -8.02 -22.18 -6.25
CA VAL A 163 -7.28 -22.12 -4.98
C VAL A 163 -5.78 -22.20 -5.24
N LEU A 164 -5.00 -21.25 -4.72
CA LEU A 164 -3.53 -21.33 -4.78
C LEU A 164 -3.02 -22.51 -3.96
N SER A 165 -2.10 -23.29 -4.52
CA SER A 165 -1.53 -24.45 -3.82
C SER A 165 -0.33 -24.11 -2.92
N GLY A 166 0.28 -22.94 -3.14
CA GLY A 166 1.59 -22.59 -2.57
C GLY A 166 2.79 -23.18 -3.32
N GLU A 167 2.57 -23.91 -4.42
CA GLU A 167 3.60 -24.52 -5.25
C GLU A 167 3.58 -24.01 -6.69
N GLY A 168 4.57 -24.43 -7.50
CA GLY A 168 4.64 -24.09 -8.92
C GLY A 168 5.05 -22.63 -9.18
N SER A 169 4.98 -22.24 -10.45
CA SER A 169 5.31 -20.87 -10.87
C SER A 169 4.60 -20.49 -12.17
N VAL A 170 4.62 -19.19 -12.46
CA VAL A 170 4.39 -18.63 -13.78
C VAL A 170 5.73 -18.23 -14.38
N ARG A 171 5.96 -18.60 -15.63
CA ARG A 171 7.16 -18.24 -16.38
C ARG A 171 6.80 -17.48 -17.63
N VAL A 172 7.63 -16.49 -17.97
CA VAL A 172 7.49 -15.72 -19.20
C VAL A 172 8.76 -15.86 -20.01
N TYR A 173 8.61 -16.31 -21.25
CA TYR A 173 9.70 -16.47 -22.20
C TYR A 173 9.55 -15.46 -23.33
N ARG A 174 10.66 -14.89 -23.78
CA ARG A 174 10.69 -14.17 -25.05
C ARG A 174 10.81 -15.18 -26.19
N LYS A 175 9.89 -15.13 -27.14
CA LYS A 175 9.70 -16.24 -28.09
C LYS A 175 10.83 -16.39 -29.11
N ARG A 176 11.45 -15.28 -29.54
CA ARG A 176 12.48 -15.27 -30.60
C ARG A 176 13.74 -16.06 -30.24
N ASP A 177 14.11 -16.08 -28.96
CA ASP A 177 15.37 -16.63 -28.44
C ASP A 177 15.15 -17.58 -27.25
N GLN A 178 13.89 -17.82 -26.86
CA GLN A 178 13.50 -18.61 -25.69
C GLN A 178 14.14 -18.11 -24.38
N ALA A 179 14.54 -16.84 -24.32
CA ALA A 179 15.09 -16.26 -23.10
C ALA A 179 14.03 -16.23 -22.00
N LEU A 180 14.37 -16.74 -20.81
CA LEU A 180 13.52 -16.66 -19.63
C LEU A 180 13.57 -15.24 -19.07
N ILE A 181 12.43 -14.54 -19.11
CA ILE A 181 12.31 -13.13 -18.73
C ILE A 181 11.86 -12.97 -17.29
N ALA A 182 10.97 -13.85 -16.82
CA ALA A 182 10.47 -13.81 -15.45
C ALA A 182 10.11 -15.22 -14.95
N VAL A 183 10.38 -15.45 -13.66
CA VAL A 183 9.83 -16.56 -12.87
C VAL A 183 9.09 -15.93 -11.70
N ILE A 184 7.81 -16.24 -11.58
CA ILE A 184 6.92 -15.64 -10.59
C ILE A 184 6.32 -16.76 -9.77
N ARG A 185 6.51 -16.71 -8.45
CA ARG A 185 6.16 -17.79 -7.53
C ARG A 185 5.10 -17.32 -6.53
N PRO A 186 4.30 -18.25 -5.95
CA PRO A 186 3.39 -17.91 -4.87
C PRO A 186 4.16 -17.50 -3.61
N GLY A 187 3.46 -16.85 -2.69
CA GLY A 187 4.02 -16.31 -1.45
C GLY A 187 4.36 -14.83 -1.54
N GLU A 188 4.74 -14.26 -0.41
CA GLU A 188 5.10 -12.84 -0.31
C GLU A 188 6.50 -12.59 -0.87
N THR A 189 6.70 -11.47 -1.54
CA THR A 189 7.99 -10.98 -2.03
C THR A 189 8.15 -9.49 -1.79
N VAL A 190 9.38 -8.99 -1.88
CA VAL A 190 9.67 -7.55 -1.84
C VAL A 190 9.64 -6.99 -3.25
N ILE A 191 8.83 -5.97 -3.45
CA ILE A 191 8.62 -5.28 -4.72
C ILE A 191 9.20 -3.87 -4.61
N ALA A 192 9.97 -3.47 -5.62
CA ALA A 192 10.39 -2.10 -5.83
C ALA A 192 9.45 -1.38 -6.81
N MET A 193 9.09 -0.14 -6.49
CA MET A 193 8.27 0.74 -7.33
C MET A 193 8.92 2.12 -7.45
N GLY A 194 8.76 2.78 -8.60
CA GLY A 194 9.35 4.09 -8.87
C GLY A 194 10.85 4.06 -9.21
N PRO A 195 11.48 5.26 -9.31
CA PRO A 195 12.85 5.41 -9.79
C PRO A 195 13.89 4.86 -8.80
N ALA A 196 15.01 4.35 -9.32
CA ALA A 196 16.04 3.68 -8.50
C ALA A 196 16.69 4.59 -7.44
N GLN A 197 16.73 5.90 -7.68
CA GLN A 197 17.24 6.89 -6.74
C GLN A 197 16.37 6.99 -5.49
N ARG A 198 15.08 6.67 -5.62
CA ARG A 198 14.09 6.80 -4.56
C ARG A 198 12.92 5.85 -4.77
N GLN A 199 13.19 4.56 -4.65
CA GLN A 199 12.20 3.50 -4.85
C GLN A 199 11.39 3.25 -3.57
N ARG A 200 10.13 2.89 -3.73
CA ARG A 200 9.29 2.38 -2.66
C ARG A 200 9.44 0.86 -2.60
N LEU A 201 9.96 0.33 -1.49
CA LEU A 201 10.05 -1.11 -1.25
C LEU A 201 8.88 -1.59 -0.38
N VAL A 202 8.09 -2.53 -0.89
CA VAL A 202 6.92 -3.07 -0.19
C VAL A 202 6.83 -4.58 -0.33
N ARG A 203 6.36 -5.24 0.71
CA ARG A 203 6.03 -6.66 0.75
C ARG A 203 4.65 -6.89 0.15
N GLN A 204 4.55 -7.79 -0.83
CA GLN A 204 3.29 -8.15 -1.49
C GLN A 204 3.31 -9.57 -2.04
N HIS A 205 2.11 -10.09 -2.32
CA HIS A 205 1.94 -11.33 -3.08
C HIS A 205 1.86 -11.02 -4.59
N PRO A 206 2.81 -11.50 -5.41
CA PRO A 206 2.80 -11.24 -6.85
C PRO A 206 1.74 -12.09 -7.57
N ILE A 207 1.32 -13.21 -6.97
CA ILE A 207 0.23 -14.06 -7.45
C ILE A 207 -0.91 -14.00 -6.43
N ARG A 208 -2.12 -13.66 -6.89
CA ARG A 208 -3.32 -13.55 -6.06
C ARG A 208 -4.52 -14.16 -6.77
N VAL A 209 -5.47 -14.66 -6.00
CA VAL A 209 -6.80 -15.00 -6.49
C VAL A 209 -7.76 -13.88 -6.11
N LEU A 210 -8.45 -13.33 -7.10
CA LEU A 210 -9.40 -12.24 -6.98
C LEU A 210 -10.76 -12.76 -7.46
N GLY A 211 -11.46 -13.49 -6.59
CA GLY A 211 -12.65 -14.25 -6.97
C GLY A 211 -12.30 -15.31 -8.00
N LYS A 212 -12.85 -15.22 -9.22
CA LYS A 212 -12.57 -16.20 -10.30
C LYS A 212 -11.28 -15.96 -11.07
N GLU A 213 -10.56 -14.88 -10.77
CA GLU A 213 -9.36 -14.49 -11.51
C GLU A 213 -8.09 -14.85 -10.73
N LEU A 214 -7.19 -15.59 -11.37
CA LEU A 214 -5.78 -15.65 -10.97
C LEU A 214 -5.06 -14.44 -11.57
N TYR A 215 -4.64 -13.50 -10.72
CA TYR A 215 -3.88 -12.32 -11.08
C TYR A 215 -2.39 -12.51 -10.80
N VAL A 216 -1.55 -12.22 -11.79
CA VAL A 216 -0.09 -12.36 -11.72
C VAL A 216 0.55 -11.03 -12.09
N ARG A 217 1.14 -10.36 -11.10
CA ARG A 217 1.91 -9.13 -11.30
C ARG A 217 3.24 -9.46 -11.96
N MET A 218 3.59 -8.71 -13.01
CA MET A 218 4.92 -8.82 -13.62
C MET A 218 5.99 -8.14 -12.75
N PRO A 219 7.16 -8.77 -12.55
CA PRO A 219 8.25 -8.17 -11.78
C PRO A 219 9.01 -7.10 -12.56
N VAL A 220 8.91 -7.12 -13.90
CA VAL A 220 9.56 -6.19 -14.83
C VAL A 220 8.62 -5.84 -15.96
N ALA A 221 8.75 -4.62 -16.51
CA ALA A 221 8.10 -4.28 -17.77
C ALA A 221 8.74 -5.08 -18.91
N LEU A 222 7.91 -5.57 -19.83
CA LEU A 222 8.36 -6.26 -21.02
C LEU A 222 8.98 -5.28 -22.03
N GLU A 223 9.80 -5.78 -22.96
CA GLU A 223 10.27 -4.97 -24.07
C GLU A 223 9.15 -4.78 -25.10
N ARG A 224 9.18 -3.64 -25.79
CA ARG A 224 8.19 -3.26 -26.80
C ARG A 224 8.42 -4.00 -28.13
N GLY A 225 7.34 -4.32 -28.84
CA GLY A 225 7.36 -4.90 -30.18
C GLY A 225 7.73 -6.39 -30.26
N LEU A 226 7.94 -7.07 -29.12
CA LEU A 226 8.37 -8.47 -29.05
C LEU A 226 7.20 -9.41 -28.71
N GLU A 227 7.36 -10.68 -29.09
CA GLU A 227 6.41 -11.74 -28.74
C GLU A 227 6.92 -12.52 -27.52
N TYR A 228 6.01 -12.75 -26.58
CA TYR A 228 6.26 -13.48 -25.34
C TYR A 228 5.34 -14.68 -25.24
N GLU A 229 5.80 -15.73 -24.54
CA GLU A 229 5.02 -16.89 -24.14
C GLU A 229 4.90 -16.92 -22.62
N ALA A 230 3.67 -16.91 -22.11
CA ALA A 230 3.36 -17.15 -20.70
C ALA A 230 3.07 -18.64 -20.48
N VAL A 231 3.66 -19.20 -19.43
CA VAL A 231 3.54 -20.61 -19.06
C VAL A 231 3.20 -20.71 -17.58
N VAL A 232 2.08 -21.35 -17.25
CA VAL A 232 1.58 -21.53 -15.89
C VAL A 232 1.67 -23.00 -15.50
N ASP A 233 2.38 -23.29 -14.42
CA ASP A 233 2.50 -24.64 -13.85
C ASP A 233 1.12 -25.18 -13.45
N ALA A 234 0.86 -26.45 -13.76
CA ALA A 234 -0.39 -27.12 -13.41
C ALA A 234 -0.62 -27.21 -11.90
N ARG A 235 0.45 -27.20 -11.11
CA ARG A 235 0.37 -27.26 -9.65
C ARG A 235 0.02 -25.92 -9.01
N LEU A 236 0.18 -24.80 -9.72
CA LEU A 236 0.03 -23.46 -9.12
C LEU A 236 -1.35 -23.24 -8.50
N VAL A 237 -2.38 -23.73 -9.19
CA VAL A 237 -3.76 -23.59 -8.76
C VAL A 237 -4.50 -24.92 -8.81
N ARG A 238 -5.32 -25.16 -7.80
CA ARG A 238 -6.33 -26.22 -7.78
C ARG A 238 -7.62 -25.64 -8.36
N ALA A 239 -7.95 -26.06 -9.57
CA ALA A 239 -9.20 -25.71 -10.23
C ALA A 239 -9.66 -26.90 -11.10
N LYS A 240 -10.98 -27.10 -11.21
CA LYS A 240 -11.56 -28.21 -11.97
C LYS A 240 -11.09 -28.16 -13.42
N GLY A 241 -10.49 -29.26 -13.88
CA GLY A 241 -9.99 -29.40 -15.27
C GLY A 241 -8.69 -28.65 -15.58
N PHE A 242 -8.15 -27.84 -14.67
CA PHE A 242 -6.89 -27.14 -14.91
C PHE A 242 -5.72 -28.11 -14.94
N ARG A 243 -4.86 -27.98 -15.95
CA ARG A 243 -3.66 -28.82 -16.19
C ARG A 243 -2.46 -27.96 -16.62
N GLY A 244 -2.42 -26.71 -16.15
CA GLY A 244 -1.46 -25.70 -16.58
C GLY A 244 -2.00 -24.89 -17.76
N ALA A 245 -1.30 -23.82 -18.11
CA ALA A 245 -1.63 -22.98 -19.26
C ALA A 245 -0.38 -22.56 -20.04
N ARG A 246 -0.52 -22.36 -21.35
CA ARG A 246 0.54 -21.85 -22.21
C ARG A 246 -0.06 -21.02 -23.35
N TRP A 247 0.31 -19.76 -23.48
CA TRP A 247 -0.14 -18.92 -24.59
C TRP A 247 0.87 -17.81 -24.92
N SER A 248 0.78 -17.26 -26.12
CA SER A 248 1.61 -16.14 -26.54
C SER A 248 0.82 -14.85 -26.78
N PHE A 249 1.51 -13.73 -26.68
CA PHE A 249 1.01 -12.39 -26.99
C PHE A 249 2.17 -11.48 -27.43
N ARG A 250 1.86 -10.37 -28.10
CA ARG A 250 2.86 -9.43 -28.63
C ARG A 250 2.66 -8.02 -28.08
N THR A 251 3.72 -7.48 -27.50
CA THR A 251 3.72 -6.10 -27.00
C THR A 251 3.65 -5.08 -28.12
N THR A 252 3.07 -3.91 -27.84
CA THR A 252 3.07 -2.78 -28.78
C THR A 252 4.51 -2.30 -29.04
N PRO A 253 4.88 -1.93 -30.29
CA PRO A 253 6.16 -1.28 -30.56
C PRO A 253 6.15 0.22 -30.21
N PHE A 254 4.97 0.81 -30.05
CA PHE A 254 4.81 2.25 -29.84
C PHE A 254 5.04 2.61 -28.39
N LYS A 255 5.76 3.69 -28.14
CA LYS A 255 5.83 4.33 -26.81
C LYS A 255 4.66 5.30 -26.65
N PRO A 256 4.15 5.50 -25.43
CA PRO A 256 3.26 6.61 -25.12
C PRO A 256 3.97 7.92 -25.48
N VAL A 257 3.23 8.86 -26.07
CA VAL A 257 3.73 10.19 -26.46
C VAL A 257 2.77 11.23 -25.91
N GLY A 258 3.32 12.32 -25.39
CA GLY A 258 2.56 13.47 -24.90
C GLY A 258 2.36 13.46 -23.39
N ASP A 259 1.48 14.34 -22.95
CA ASP A 259 1.11 14.62 -21.57
C ASP A 259 -0.26 14.04 -21.19
N SER A 260 -0.86 13.22 -22.07
CA SER A 260 -2.12 12.53 -21.81
C SER A 260 -2.01 11.07 -22.23
N VAL A 261 -2.11 10.17 -21.25
CA VAL A 261 -1.97 8.71 -21.45
C VAL A 261 -3.22 7.98 -20.97
N THR A 262 -3.42 6.77 -21.48
CA THR A 262 -4.58 5.93 -21.20
C THR A 262 -4.21 4.65 -20.47
N VAL A 263 -5.03 4.27 -19.49
CA VAL A 263 -4.92 3.01 -18.73
C VAL A 263 -6.21 2.23 -18.91
N ASP A 264 -6.13 0.98 -19.38
CA ASP A 264 -7.30 0.10 -19.55
C ASP A 264 -6.91 -1.36 -19.26
N VAL A 265 -7.75 -2.09 -18.52
CA VAL A 265 -7.54 -3.52 -18.19
C VAL A 265 -7.70 -4.44 -19.41
N ILE A 266 -8.31 -3.96 -20.49
CA ILE A 266 -8.51 -4.67 -21.76
C ILE A 266 -8.33 -3.73 -22.96
N GLY A 267 -8.25 -4.29 -24.18
CA GLY A 267 -8.20 -3.49 -25.41
C GLY A 267 -6.92 -2.65 -25.57
N ARG A 268 -7.02 -1.60 -26.38
CA ARG A 268 -5.90 -0.71 -26.73
C ARG A 268 -5.79 0.42 -25.72
N ALA A 269 -4.64 0.50 -25.06
CA ALA A 269 -4.26 1.59 -24.15
C ALA A 269 -2.74 1.80 -24.18
N ASP A 270 -2.27 2.87 -23.54
CA ASP A 270 -0.83 3.13 -23.37
C ASP A 270 -0.22 2.24 -22.29
N PHE A 271 -1.01 1.97 -21.24
CA PHE A 271 -0.65 1.18 -20.07
C PHE A 271 -1.78 0.22 -19.68
N ARG A 272 -1.41 -0.87 -19.00
CA ARG A 272 -2.36 -1.81 -18.38
C ARG A 272 -2.53 -1.55 -16.88
N THR A 273 -1.59 -0.82 -16.28
CA THR A 273 -1.50 -0.52 -14.86
C THR A 273 -1.45 1.00 -14.64
N VAL A 274 -2.02 1.47 -13.55
CA VAL A 274 -1.91 2.86 -13.10
C VAL A 274 -0.47 3.15 -12.67
N GLN A 275 0.21 2.20 -12.00
CA GLN A 275 1.63 2.39 -11.64
C GLN A 275 2.51 2.56 -12.88
N GLY A 276 2.30 1.80 -13.96
CA GLY A 276 3.06 1.95 -15.20
C GLY A 276 2.90 3.35 -15.82
N ALA A 277 1.69 3.93 -15.74
CA ALA A 277 1.45 5.30 -16.17
C ALA A 277 2.11 6.33 -15.24
N LEU A 278 2.12 6.11 -13.93
CA LEU A 278 2.86 6.95 -12.98
C LEU A 278 4.38 6.87 -13.19
N ASP A 279 4.92 5.69 -13.47
CA ASP A 279 6.34 5.50 -13.81
C ASP A 279 6.72 6.29 -15.06
N HIS A 280 5.83 6.34 -16.06
CA HIS A 280 6.01 7.21 -17.21
C HIS A 280 5.94 8.69 -16.85
N ALA A 281 4.98 9.12 -16.02
CA ALA A 281 4.91 10.50 -15.56
C ALA A 281 6.21 10.91 -14.86
N MET A 282 6.76 10.06 -13.98
CA MET A 282 8.03 10.28 -13.27
C MET A 282 9.26 10.27 -14.20
N SER A 283 9.13 9.77 -15.44
CA SER A 283 10.21 9.84 -16.44
C SER A 283 10.26 11.17 -17.20
N LEU A 284 9.21 11.99 -17.07
CA LEU A 284 9.12 13.32 -17.68
C LEU A 284 9.63 14.39 -16.69
N PRO A 285 9.96 15.61 -17.17
CA PRO A 285 10.33 16.72 -16.30
C PRO A 285 9.34 16.94 -15.16
N ARG A 286 9.87 17.33 -13.98
CA ARG A 286 9.12 17.42 -12.73
C ARG A 286 7.84 18.25 -12.89
N GLU A 287 7.95 19.40 -13.54
CA GLU A 287 6.90 20.40 -13.71
C GLU A 287 5.95 20.13 -14.88
N GLN A 288 6.30 19.26 -15.83
CA GLN A 288 5.48 18.99 -17.01
C GLN A 288 4.16 18.32 -16.61
N ALA A 289 3.01 18.92 -16.88
CA ALA A 289 1.72 18.32 -16.53
C ALA A 289 1.51 16.95 -17.21
N VAL A 290 0.86 16.02 -16.52
CA VAL A 290 0.49 14.71 -17.07
C VAL A 290 -0.92 14.33 -16.63
N THR A 291 -1.78 13.97 -17.57
CA THR A 291 -3.10 13.39 -17.32
C THR A 291 -3.08 11.90 -17.62
N VAL A 292 -3.40 11.09 -16.62
CA VAL A 292 -3.60 9.65 -16.75
C VAL A 292 -5.10 9.38 -16.76
N ASN A 293 -5.64 9.04 -17.94
CA ASN A 293 -7.04 8.69 -18.11
C ASN A 293 -7.22 7.19 -17.84
N VAL A 294 -7.89 6.85 -16.74
CA VAL A 294 -8.08 5.47 -16.28
C VAL A 294 -9.50 5.02 -16.63
N ARG A 295 -9.62 3.93 -17.39
CA ARG A 295 -10.90 3.35 -17.79
C ARG A 295 -11.56 2.62 -16.62
N ASP A 296 -12.86 2.37 -16.75
CA ASP A 296 -13.58 1.58 -15.76
C ASP A 296 -12.98 0.15 -15.66
N GLY A 297 -12.77 -0.29 -14.43
CA GLY A 297 -12.05 -1.52 -14.12
C GLY A 297 -11.55 -1.53 -12.68
N VAL A 298 -11.16 -2.71 -12.22
CA VAL A 298 -10.49 -2.88 -10.92
C VAL A 298 -9.01 -3.09 -11.16
N TYR A 299 -8.19 -2.19 -10.59
CA TYR A 299 -6.74 -2.17 -10.71
C TYR A 299 -6.12 -2.63 -9.38
N PRO A 300 -5.64 -3.88 -9.27
CA PRO A 300 -5.30 -4.45 -7.98
C PRO A 300 -3.89 -4.08 -7.49
N GLU A 301 -3.58 -2.80 -7.30
CA GLU A 301 -2.20 -2.30 -7.23
C GLU A 301 -1.93 -1.38 -6.04
N LEU A 302 -0.67 -1.39 -5.59
CA LEU A 302 -0.13 -0.30 -4.78
C LEU A 302 0.49 0.72 -5.72
N LEU A 303 0.42 1.97 -5.31
CA LEU A 303 0.86 3.10 -6.10
C LEU A 303 1.97 3.87 -5.41
N TYR A 304 2.85 4.44 -6.21
CA TYR A 304 3.92 5.30 -5.78
C TYR A 304 4.17 6.40 -6.81
N LEU A 305 4.11 7.64 -6.33
CA LEU A 305 4.44 8.83 -7.08
C LEU A 305 5.43 9.64 -6.24
N VAL A 306 6.57 9.98 -6.84
CA VAL A 306 7.61 10.75 -6.15
C VAL A 306 8.25 11.74 -7.09
N ASP A 307 8.62 12.89 -6.55
CA ASP A 307 9.40 13.92 -7.25
C ASP A 307 8.80 14.38 -8.60
N LYS A 308 7.47 14.37 -8.71
CA LYS A 308 6.74 14.71 -9.93
C LYS A 308 5.49 15.51 -9.62
N ASP A 309 5.42 16.72 -10.18
CA ASP A 309 4.30 17.64 -9.96
C ASP A 309 3.27 17.57 -11.11
N ASN A 310 2.11 18.20 -10.92
CA ASN A 310 1.08 18.41 -11.95
C ASN A 310 0.55 17.11 -12.58
N VAL A 311 0.30 16.08 -11.76
CA VAL A 311 -0.24 14.79 -12.21
C VAL A 311 -1.74 14.70 -11.90
N MET A 312 -2.55 14.40 -12.91
CA MET A 312 -3.97 14.11 -12.75
C MET A 312 -4.24 12.63 -13.03
N LEU A 313 -4.78 11.91 -12.05
CA LEU A 313 -5.42 10.62 -12.26
C LEU A 313 -6.92 10.85 -12.47
N ARG A 314 -7.38 10.71 -13.71
CA ARG A 314 -8.77 10.92 -14.09
C ARG A 314 -9.42 9.58 -14.44
N GLY A 315 -10.25 9.07 -13.55
CA GLY A 315 -11.07 7.91 -13.84
C GLY A 315 -12.20 8.23 -14.82
N GLN A 316 -12.73 7.18 -15.43
CA GLN A 316 -13.89 7.26 -16.30
C GLN A 316 -15.17 7.44 -15.48
N SER A 317 -15.22 6.84 -14.29
CA SER A 317 -16.29 7.02 -13.33
C SER A 317 -15.81 6.70 -11.91
N ARG A 318 -16.36 7.42 -10.92
CA ARG A 318 -16.05 7.20 -9.51
C ARG A 318 -16.43 5.79 -9.06
N GLU A 319 -17.56 5.28 -9.53
CA GLU A 319 -18.16 4.02 -9.10
C GLU A 319 -17.50 2.77 -9.72
N HIS A 320 -16.88 2.90 -10.90
CA HIS A 320 -16.34 1.75 -11.64
C HIS A 320 -14.87 1.84 -11.99
N THR A 321 -14.22 3.00 -11.85
CA THR A 321 -12.74 3.09 -11.91
C THR A 321 -12.16 2.93 -10.50
N ILE A 322 -11.71 1.73 -10.14
CA ILE A 322 -11.33 1.39 -8.75
C ILE A 322 -9.89 0.87 -8.70
N VAL A 323 -9.00 1.59 -8.01
CA VAL A 323 -7.70 1.04 -7.61
C VAL A 323 -7.87 0.37 -6.25
N ARG A 324 -7.63 -0.94 -6.17
CA ARG A 324 -7.92 -1.73 -4.95
C ARG A 324 -6.79 -2.66 -4.55
N ALA A 325 -6.20 -2.47 -3.38
CA ALA A 325 -5.21 -3.42 -2.85
C ALA A 325 -5.27 -3.48 -1.33
N ALA A 326 -5.01 -4.66 -0.77
CA ALA A 326 -4.75 -4.78 0.66
C ALA A 326 -3.30 -4.35 0.95
N ASN A 327 -3.12 -3.37 1.81
CA ASN A 327 -1.85 -3.07 2.45
C ASN A 327 -2.10 -2.58 3.89
N SER A 328 -1.19 -2.89 4.81
CA SER A 328 -1.43 -2.64 6.23
C SER A 328 -0.13 -2.52 7.01
N ASP A 329 -0.22 -1.96 8.21
CA ASP A 329 0.93 -1.87 9.13
C ASP A 329 1.53 -3.24 9.46
N THR A 330 0.67 -4.26 9.60
CA THR A 330 1.12 -5.65 9.81
C THR A 330 2.00 -6.15 8.66
N ARG A 331 1.71 -5.77 7.41
CA ARG A 331 2.47 -6.23 6.22
C ARG A 331 3.66 -5.32 5.89
N ASN A 332 3.44 -4.01 5.88
CA ASN A 332 4.43 -3.00 5.55
C ASN A 332 4.41 -1.91 6.64
N PRO A 333 5.13 -2.12 7.76
CA PRO A 333 5.03 -1.25 8.92
C PRO A 333 5.38 0.22 8.65
N GLY A 334 4.69 1.12 9.34
CA GLY A 334 4.92 2.56 9.32
C GLY A 334 4.35 3.27 8.09
N SER A 335 4.23 4.60 8.17
CA SER A 335 3.70 5.44 7.08
C SER A 335 4.47 5.25 5.77
N GLY A 336 5.78 5.06 5.89
CA GLY A 336 6.69 4.74 4.80
C GLY A 336 7.33 5.95 4.12
N THR A 337 8.38 5.66 3.35
CA THR A 337 9.13 6.61 2.52
C THR A 337 9.77 5.87 1.34
N GLY A 338 10.10 6.59 0.28
CA GLY A 338 11.06 6.12 -0.70
C GLY A 338 12.47 6.01 -0.12
N GLN A 339 13.25 5.07 -0.64
CA GLN A 339 14.64 4.84 -0.28
C GLN A 339 15.50 4.61 -1.53
N PRO A 340 16.80 4.95 -1.53
CA PRO A 340 17.69 4.61 -2.63
C PRO A 340 17.78 3.09 -2.89
N SER A 341 18.18 2.73 -4.11
CA SER A 341 18.51 1.35 -4.42
C SER A 341 19.72 0.86 -3.64
N GLY A 342 19.59 -0.31 -3.01
CA GLY A 342 20.62 -0.92 -2.16
C GLY A 342 20.52 -0.54 -0.68
N SER A 343 19.60 0.33 -0.27
CA SER A 343 19.39 0.65 1.15
C SER A 343 18.94 -0.56 1.96
N ALA A 344 19.36 -0.61 3.23
CA ALA A 344 18.91 -1.58 4.20
C ALA A 344 17.42 -1.42 4.54
N GLY A 345 16.73 -2.53 4.78
CA GLY A 345 15.33 -2.53 5.21
C GLY A 345 14.32 -2.32 4.09
N VAL A 346 13.05 -2.44 4.47
CA VAL A 346 11.88 -2.27 3.60
C VAL A 346 11.03 -1.15 4.21
N THR A 347 11.19 0.07 3.73
CA THR A 347 10.60 1.27 4.35
C THR A 347 9.41 1.85 3.59
N GLY A 348 8.88 1.15 2.58
CA GLY A 348 7.82 1.69 1.71
C GLY A 348 6.44 1.84 2.35
N GLY A 349 6.22 1.30 3.55
CA GLY A 349 5.05 1.55 4.40
C GLY A 349 3.69 1.06 3.89
N ARG A 350 2.68 1.30 4.73
CA ARG A 350 1.35 0.64 4.66
C ARG A 350 0.32 1.28 3.75
N ALA A 351 0.55 2.49 3.25
CA ALA A 351 -0.43 3.13 2.37
C ALA A 351 -0.65 2.34 1.08
N GLN A 352 -1.86 2.36 0.52
CA GLN A 352 -2.08 1.85 -0.83
C GLN A 352 -1.35 2.73 -1.85
N PHE A 353 -1.57 4.04 -1.79
CA PHE A 353 -0.88 5.03 -2.59
C PHE A 353 0.04 5.91 -1.72
N LEU A 354 1.35 5.85 -1.94
CA LEU A 354 2.30 6.82 -1.38
C LEU A 354 2.61 7.89 -2.43
N ALA A 355 2.26 9.13 -2.15
CA ALA A 355 2.61 10.29 -2.98
C ALA A 355 3.54 11.20 -2.18
N GLN A 356 4.81 11.30 -2.57
CA GLN A 356 5.88 11.91 -1.77
C GLN A 356 6.60 13.01 -2.53
N ASP A 357 6.78 14.17 -1.90
CA ASP A 357 7.39 15.36 -2.53
C ASP A 357 6.77 15.70 -3.89
N VAL A 358 5.44 15.83 -3.90
CA VAL A 358 4.59 16.10 -5.06
C VAL A 358 3.77 17.37 -4.81
N ASP A 359 3.65 18.22 -5.82
CA ASP A 359 2.69 19.32 -5.84
C ASP A 359 1.65 19.15 -6.97
N MET A 360 0.43 19.63 -6.73
CA MET A 360 -0.69 19.57 -7.68
C MET A 360 -0.99 18.14 -8.18
N LEU A 361 -1.09 17.18 -7.25
CA LEU A 361 -1.67 15.86 -7.54
C LEU A 361 -3.20 15.98 -7.53
N GLU A 362 -3.85 15.56 -8.60
CA GLU A 362 -5.31 15.49 -8.68
C GLU A 362 -5.82 14.06 -8.85
N LEU A 363 -6.79 13.68 -8.03
CA LEU A 363 -7.59 12.48 -8.13
C LEU A 363 -9.01 12.87 -8.51
N ARG A 364 -9.47 12.42 -9.68
CA ARG A 364 -10.78 12.82 -10.20
C ARG A 364 -11.55 11.63 -10.73
N ASP A 365 -12.84 11.54 -10.37
CA ASP A 365 -13.76 10.53 -10.90
C ASP A 365 -13.21 9.08 -10.72
N ILE A 366 -12.57 8.80 -9.58
CA ILE A 366 -11.85 7.53 -9.31
C ILE A 366 -12.01 7.11 -7.84
N ALA A 367 -11.96 5.80 -7.57
CA ALA A 367 -11.95 5.23 -6.24
C ALA A 367 -10.58 4.64 -5.85
N LEU A 368 -10.11 4.92 -4.63
CA LEU A 368 -9.03 4.21 -3.96
C LEU A 368 -9.60 3.38 -2.81
N HIS A 369 -9.37 2.08 -2.82
CA HIS A 369 -9.90 1.15 -1.83
C HIS A 369 -8.78 0.27 -1.26
N ASN A 370 -8.43 0.52 0.00
CA ASN A 370 -7.57 -0.39 0.75
C ASN A 370 -8.44 -1.48 1.39
N SER A 371 -8.31 -2.70 0.90
CA SER A 371 -9.22 -3.80 1.27
C SER A 371 -8.80 -4.57 2.51
N THR A 372 -7.80 -4.07 3.27
CA THR A 372 -7.43 -4.63 4.57
C THR A 372 -8.56 -4.43 5.55
N ARG A 373 -8.94 -5.50 6.28
CA ARG A 373 -9.91 -5.41 7.37
C ARG A 373 -9.21 -5.27 8.71
N ARG A 374 -9.86 -4.62 9.66
CA ARG A 374 -9.41 -4.60 11.06
C ARG A 374 -9.31 -6.00 11.66
N SER A 375 -10.18 -6.91 11.23
CA SER A 375 -10.16 -8.31 11.64
C SER A 375 -9.02 -9.14 11.05
N ASP A 376 -8.27 -8.63 10.06
CA ASP A 376 -7.23 -9.41 9.35
C ASP A 376 -5.92 -9.53 10.13
N GLY A 377 -5.71 -8.72 11.17
CA GLY A 377 -4.47 -8.75 11.95
C GLY A 377 -4.44 -7.77 13.13
N HIS A 378 -3.39 -7.87 13.94
CA HIS A 378 -3.26 -7.11 15.19
C HIS A 378 -2.98 -5.60 14.98
N SER A 379 -2.36 -5.23 13.85
CA SER A 379 -2.10 -3.82 13.45
C SER A 379 -2.62 -3.60 12.03
N ALA A 380 -3.90 -3.26 11.92
CA ALA A 380 -4.63 -3.18 10.66
C ALA A 380 -4.81 -1.75 10.13
N GLN A 381 -3.99 -0.78 10.58
CA GLN A 381 -3.93 0.55 9.97
C GLN A 381 -3.63 0.39 8.48
N ALA A 382 -4.40 1.07 7.63
CA ALA A 382 -4.43 0.79 6.21
C ALA A 382 -4.91 2.01 5.41
N GLU A 383 -4.01 2.94 5.10
CA GLU A 383 -4.34 4.12 4.30
C GLU A 383 -4.66 3.75 2.86
N THR A 384 -5.63 4.43 2.26
CA THR A 384 -5.81 4.47 0.80
C THR A 384 -4.75 5.36 0.15
N ILE A 385 -4.43 6.49 0.78
CA ILE A 385 -3.37 7.39 0.36
C ILE A 385 -2.64 7.97 1.57
N PHE A 386 -1.31 7.98 1.47
CA PHE A 386 -0.45 8.86 2.24
C PHE A 386 0.10 9.94 1.30
N PHE A 387 -0.42 11.15 1.45
CA PHE A 387 0.10 12.34 0.77
C PHE A 387 1.19 12.96 1.65
N ALA A 388 2.45 12.62 1.35
CA ALA A 388 3.65 12.95 2.11
C ALA A 388 4.39 14.14 1.48
N SER A 389 3.73 15.31 1.41
CA SER A 389 4.30 16.51 0.77
C SER A 389 4.01 17.77 1.58
N ASP A 390 4.95 18.20 2.42
CA ASP A 390 4.75 19.31 3.39
C ASP A 390 4.27 20.63 2.76
N GLN A 391 4.74 20.95 1.56
CA GLN A 391 4.36 22.16 0.82
C GLN A 391 3.49 21.88 -0.42
N GLY A 392 3.19 20.60 -0.65
CA GLY A 392 2.46 20.11 -1.80
C GLY A 392 0.96 20.27 -1.66
N ARG A 393 0.26 20.23 -2.79
CA ARG A 393 -1.20 20.32 -2.90
C ARG A 393 -1.80 19.06 -3.49
N LEU A 394 -2.73 18.44 -2.77
CA LEU A 394 -3.59 17.35 -3.23
C LEU A 394 -5.00 17.88 -3.54
N ILE A 395 -5.55 17.48 -4.68
CA ILE A 395 -6.94 17.74 -5.08
C ILE A 395 -7.66 16.41 -5.25
N ALA A 396 -8.82 16.25 -4.63
CA ALA A 396 -9.72 15.13 -4.85
C ALA A 396 -11.10 15.66 -5.27
N ARG A 397 -11.54 15.36 -6.50
CA ARG A 397 -12.80 15.83 -7.08
C ARG A 397 -13.67 14.67 -7.49
N ASN A 398 -14.86 14.55 -6.89
CA ASN A 398 -15.74 13.42 -7.15
C ASN A 398 -14.98 12.07 -7.01
N ALA A 399 -14.16 11.96 -5.98
CA ALA A 399 -13.36 10.77 -5.71
C ALA A 399 -13.95 9.97 -4.55
N HIS A 400 -13.53 8.72 -4.41
CA HIS A 400 -13.99 7.81 -3.37
C HIS A 400 -12.82 7.13 -2.67
N PHE A 401 -12.77 7.21 -1.34
CA PHE A 401 -11.71 6.60 -0.54
C PHE A 401 -12.34 5.63 0.46
N ILE A 402 -11.90 4.38 0.48
CA ILE A 402 -12.45 3.33 1.34
C ILE A 402 -11.32 2.58 2.04
N SER A 403 -11.33 2.62 3.36
CA SER A 403 -10.62 1.68 4.23
C SER A 403 -11.40 1.56 5.54
N GLU A 404 -10.89 0.79 6.50
CA GLU A 404 -11.40 0.82 7.87
C GLU A 404 -10.62 1.82 8.72
N GLN A 405 -9.43 1.45 9.20
CA GLN A 405 -8.61 2.33 10.03
C GLN A 405 -7.62 3.13 9.17
N ASP A 406 -7.46 4.42 9.50
CA ASP A 406 -6.46 5.33 8.92
C ASP A 406 -6.66 5.59 7.40
N THR A 407 -7.91 5.62 6.89
CA THR A 407 -8.21 5.75 5.44
C THR A 407 -7.40 6.83 4.70
N LEU A 408 -7.21 8.03 5.27
CA LEU A 408 -6.43 9.12 4.70
C LEU A 408 -5.33 9.57 5.66
N GLN A 409 -4.07 9.58 5.19
CA GLN A 409 -2.97 10.25 5.86
C GLN A 409 -2.51 11.46 5.03
N LEU A 410 -2.67 12.67 5.56
CA LEU A 410 -2.48 13.92 4.82
C LEU A 410 -1.40 14.80 5.44
N HIS A 411 -0.38 15.15 4.67
CA HIS A 411 0.62 16.18 4.99
C HIS A 411 0.54 17.34 3.99
N GLY A 412 0.78 18.57 4.44
CA GLY A 412 0.68 19.76 3.60
C GLY A 412 -0.76 20.22 3.33
N TYR A 413 -1.09 20.47 2.06
CA TYR A 413 -2.37 21.07 1.66
C TYR A 413 -3.23 20.09 0.86
N ALA A 414 -4.52 19.96 1.21
CA ALA A 414 -5.43 19.09 0.49
C ALA A 414 -6.83 19.69 0.35
N TRP A 415 -7.48 19.48 -0.79
CA TRP A 415 -8.87 19.86 -1.02
C TRP A 415 -9.66 18.69 -1.60
N PHE A 416 -10.69 18.27 -0.86
CA PHE A 416 -11.64 17.23 -1.22
C PHE A 416 -12.98 17.88 -1.53
N TYR A 417 -13.46 17.73 -2.76
CA TYR A 417 -14.70 18.33 -3.23
C TYR A 417 -15.64 17.26 -3.77
N LYS A 418 -16.89 17.24 -3.28
CA LYS A 418 -17.92 16.27 -3.67
C LYS A 418 -17.43 14.81 -3.62
N SER A 419 -16.56 14.52 -2.66
CA SER A 419 -15.92 13.21 -2.52
C SER A 419 -16.56 12.41 -1.40
N LEU A 420 -16.43 11.08 -1.47
CA LEU A 420 -16.88 10.16 -0.44
C LEU A 420 -15.66 9.57 0.25
N ILE A 421 -15.57 9.72 1.57
CA ILE A 421 -14.50 9.17 2.40
C ILE A 421 -15.14 8.23 3.41
N GLU A 422 -14.76 6.96 3.40
CA GLU A 422 -15.30 5.94 4.28
C GLU A 422 -14.22 5.35 5.20
N GLY A 423 -14.55 5.18 6.47
CA GLY A 423 -13.69 4.49 7.45
C GLY A 423 -14.28 4.46 8.85
N ASN A 424 -13.52 3.99 9.84
CA ASN A 424 -13.98 3.86 11.22
C ASN A 424 -13.07 4.54 12.25
N VAL A 425 -11.85 4.04 12.45
CA VAL A 425 -10.91 4.54 13.45
C VAL A 425 -9.93 5.49 12.77
N ASP A 426 -9.88 6.74 13.25
CA ASP A 426 -8.97 7.79 12.80
C ASP A 426 -8.86 7.94 11.28
N PHE A 427 -9.98 7.76 10.57
CA PHE A 427 -9.94 7.54 9.13
C PHE A 427 -9.54 8.79 8.32
N VAL A 428 -9.46 9.96 8.96
CA VAL A 428 -8.77 11.15 8.45
C VAL A 428 -7.72 11.59 9.47
N TRP A 429 -6.45 11.54 9.12
CA TRP A 429 -5.37 11.92 10.04
C TRP A 429 -4.14 12.47 9.32
N GLY A 430 -3.16 12.94 10.08
CA GLY A 430 -1.83 13.30 9.57
C GLY A 430 -1.38 14.72 9.90
N ASN A 431 -0.17 15.03 9.46
CA ASN A 431 0.53 16.29 9.69
C ASN A 431 0.22 17.34 8.63
N ASN A 432 -1.07 17.69 8.49
CA ASN A 432 -1.50 18.68 7.53
C ASN A 432 -1.16 20.12 7.98
N ARG A 433 -1.22 21.03 7.01
CA ARG A 433 -1.29 22.48 7.22
C ARG A 433 -2.72 22.96 7.06
N ALA A 434 -3.34 22.59 5.93
CA ALA A 434 -4.76 22.80 5.71
C ALA A 434 -5.34 21.68 4.85
N ALA A 435 -6.39 21.02 5.33
CA ALA A 435 -7.14 20.02 4.56
C ALA A 435 -8.62 20.40 4.58
N LEU A 436 -9.19 20.76 3.42
CA LEU A 436 -10.58 21.18 3.28
C LEU A 436 -11.41 20.06 2.65
N PHE A 437 -12.47 19.63 3.34
CA PHE A 437 -13.50 18.72 2.85
C PHE A 437 -14.77 19.53 2.59
N GLU A 438 -15.01 19.86 1.33
CA GLU A 438 -16.09 20.74 0.88
C GLU A 438 -17.18 19.93 0.17
N ASP A 439 -18.43 20.12 0.60
CA ASP A 439 -19.61 19.46 0.01
C ASP A 439 -19.43 17.93 -0.15
N SER A 440 -18.68 17.32 0.77
CA SER A 440 -18.26 15.92 0.73
C SER A 440 -19.03 15.08 1.74
N GLU A 441 -18.88 13.77 1.67
CA GLU A 441 -19.48 12.83 2.62
C GLU A 441 -18.40 12.06 3.36
N LEU A 442 -18.47 12.09 4.69
CA LEU A 442 -17.64 11.30 5.59
C LEU A 442 -18.54 10.21 6.15
N ARG A 443 -18.36 8.97 5.69
CA ARG A 443 -19.20 7.84 6.08
C ARG A 443 -18.47 6.95 7.07
N THR A 444 -18.95 6.91 8.30
CA THR A 444 -18.43 5.97 9.29
C THR A 444 -18.92 4.55 8.99
N LEU A 445 -17.97 3.63 8.81
CA LEU A 445 -18.23 2.22 8.57
C LEU A 445 -18.31 1.44 9.90
N GLY A 446 -19.06 0.34 9.91
CA GLY A 446 -18.99 -0.62 10.99
C GLY A 446 -17.57 -1.20 11.13
N ASP A 447 -17.08 -1.34 12.35
CA ASP A 447 -15.76 -1.92 12.63
C ASP A 447 -15.85 -3.45 12.57
N SER A 448 -15.03 -4.06 11.71
CA SER A 448 -14.99 -5.51 11.51
C SER A 448 -14.35 -6.28 12.66
N ALA A 449 -13.50 -5.63 13.45
CA ALA A 449 -12.88 -6.22 14.64
C ALA A 449 -13.67 -5.94 15.92
N ASN A 450 -14.40 -4.83 15.99
CA ASN A 450 -15.22 -4.48 17.15
C ASN A 450 -16.56 -3.85 16.73
N PRO A 451 -17.63 -4.64 16.54
CA PRO A 451 -18.93 -4.13 16.11
C PRO A 451 -19.60 -3.12 17.05
N GLN A 452 -19.12 -2.98 18.30
CA GLN A 452 -19.62 -2.02 19.28
C GLN A 452 -18.85 -0.68 19.24
N SER A 453 -17.79 -0.57 18.44
CA SER A 453 -17.02 0.65 18.28
C SER A 453 -17.66 1.57 17.23
N GLY A 454 -17.79 2.86 17.54
CA GLY A 454 -18.13 3.89 16.56
C GLY A 454 -16.91 4.62 15.98
N GLY A 455 -15.71 4.43 16.53
CA GLY A 455 -14.48 5.03 16.03
C GLY A 455 -14.42 6.56 16.10
N TYR A 456 -13.54 7.14 15.29
CA TYR A 456 -13.19 8.56 15.30
C TYR A 456 -12.98 9.03 13.86
N ILE A 457 -13.60 10.14 13.47
CA ILE A 457 -13.43 10.68 12.11
C ILE A 457 -12.02 11.24 11.94
N VAL A 458 -11.55 12.04 12.90
CA VAL A 458 -10.30 12.79 12.80
C VAL A 458 -9.31 12.49 13.93
N GLN A 459 -8.05 12.30 13.60
CA GLN A 459 -6.92 12.45 14.53
C GLN A 459 -5.93 13.48 13.97
N ALA A 460 -6.11 14.74 14.34
CA ALA A 460 -5.31 15.83 13.79
C ALA A 460 -3.90 15.85 14.37
N ARG A 461 -2.92 16.12 13.50
CA ARG A 461 -1.52 16.38 13.88
C ARG A 461 -1.00 17.63 13.18
N THR A 462 -1.86 18.64 13.06
CA THR A 462 -1.58 19.89 12.34
C THR A 462 -0.23 20.43 12.77
N VAL A 463 0.59 20.88 11.82
CA VAL A 463 2.01 21.23 12.07
C VAL A 463 2.22 22.67 12.53
N GLY A 464 1.22 23.54 12.39
CA GLY A 464 1.26 24.91 12.90
C GLY A 464 0.05 25.24 13.76
N LYS A 465 0.31 25.96 14.86
CA LYS A 465 -0.73 26.40 15.82
C LYS A 465 -1.86 27.18 15.16
N ASP A 466 -1.50 28.12 14.28
CA ASP A 466 -2.44 29.05 13.65
C ASP A 466 -2.87 28.60 12.25
N GLU A 467 -2.44 27.41 11.82
CA GLU A 467 -2.84 26.84 10.55
C GLU A 467 -4.28 26.31 10.62
N PRO A 468 -5.05 26.35 9.52
CA PRO A 468 -6.44 25.90 9.51
C PRO A 468 -6.65 24.48 10.04
N GLY A 469 -5.70 23.58 9.77
CA GLY A 469 -5.83 22.16 10.09
C GLY A 469 -6.90 21.50 9.22
N PHE A 470 -7.67 20.59 9.81
CA PHE A 470 -8.76 19.89 9.12
C PHE A 470 -10.06 20.70 9.17
N VAL A 471 -10.62 21.05 8.01
CA VAL A 471 -11.83 21.85 7.88
C VAL A 471 -12.87 21.06 7.07
N PHE A 472 -14.03 20.83 7.67
CA PHE A 472 -15.18 20.18 7.05
C PHE A 472 -16.26 21.22 6.82
N LEU A 473 -16.56 21.51 5.56
CA LEU A 473 -17.41 22.60 5.15
C LEU A 473 -18.60 22.06 4.34
N ARG A 474 -19.82 22.28 4.84
CA ARG A 474 -21.08 21.82 4.20
C ARG A 474 -21.06 20.33 3.85
N SER A 475 -20.31 19.56 4.63
CA SER A 475 -20.18 18.12 4.43
C SER A 475 -21.22 17.35 5.22
N ARG A 476 -21.47 16.10 4.83
CA ARG A 476 -22.40 15.19 5.51
C ARG A 476 -21.62 14.14 6.27
N LEU A 477 -21.98 13.91 7.52
CA LEU A 477 -21.43 12.85 8.35
C LEU A 477 -22.48 11.76 8.43
N THR A 478 -22.26 10.64 7.75
CA THR A 478 -23.22 9.54 7.59
C THR A 478 -22.64 8.23 8.13
N ARG A 479 -23.46 7.17 8.17
CA ARG A 479 -22.99 5.83 8.53
C ARG A 479 -23.33 4.78 7.48
N GLY A 480 -22.48 3.78 7.34
CA GLY A 480 -22.65 2.69 6.38
C GLY A 480 -22.18 1.33 6.93
N PRO A 481 -22.57 0.23 6.28
CA PRO A 481 -22.13 -1.10 6.70
C PRO A 481 -20.63 -1.25 6.46
N GLY A 482 -19.92 -1.78 7.46
CA GLY A 482 -18.51 -2.18 7.31
C GLY A 482 -18.36 -3.48 6.52
N PRO A 483 -17.11 -3.95 6.31
CA PRO A 483 -16.85 -5.18 5.55
C PRO A 483 -17.38 -6.45 6.23
N ALA A 484 -17.71 -6.40 7.53
CA ALA A 484 -18.41 -7.46 8.26
C ALA A 484 -19.95 -7.32 8.23
N GLY A 485 -20.49 -6.30 7.56
CA GLY A 485 -21.93 -6.07 7.38
C GLY A 485 -22.63 -5.33 8.53
N ASN A 486 -21.93 -5.04 9.63
CA ASN A 486 -22.46 -4.26 10.75
C ASN A 486 -22.44 -2.75 10.47
N LEU A 487 -23.33 -2.01 11.13
CA LEU A 487 -23.32 -0.55 11.19
C LEU A 487 -22.59 -0.08 12.46
N PRO A 488 -21.99 1.12 12.48
CA PRO A 488 -21.53 1.70 13.74
C PRO A 488 -22.75 2.00 14.64
N PRO A 489 -22.65 1.82 15.96
CA PRO A 489 -23.76 2.09 16.87
C PRO A 489 -24.18 3.56 16.87
N ILE A 490 -25.44 3.81 17.23
CA ILE A 490 -25.95 5.18 17.46
C ILE A 490 -25.19 5.81 18.62
N GLY A 491 -24.79 7.09 18.47
CA GLY A 491 -24.12 7.84 19.52
C GLY A 491 -22.72 7.34 19.92
N ALA A 492 -22.06 6.51 19.11
CA ALA A 492 -20.76 5.89 19.44
C ALA A 492 -19.55 6.47 18.70
N THR A 493 -19.77 7.27 17.65
CA THR A 493 -18.72 7.86 16.83
C THR A 493 -18.39 9.28 17.29
N TYR A 494 -17.11 9.63 17.23
CA TYR A 494 -16.63 10.97 17.58
C TYR A 494 -16.14 11.73 16.33
N PHE A 495 -16.32 13.05 16.31
CA PHE A 495 -15.70 13.95 15.34
C PHE A 495 -14.18 13.83 15.36
N ALA A 496 -13.57 13.86 16.55
CA ALA A 496 -12.13 13.76 16.67
C ALA A 496 -11.69 13.19 18.02
N ARG A 497 -10.45 12.68 18.04
CA ARG A 497 -9.67 12.42 19.25
C ARG A 497 -8.27 13.02 19.11
N SER A 498 -7.63 13.31 20.25
CA SER A 498 -6.26 13.82 20.25
C SER A 498 -5.23 12.70 20.09
N PRO A 499 -4.09 12.97 19.43
CA PRO A 499 -2.91 12.10 19.51
C PRO A 499 -2.25 12.13 20.90
N GLY A 500 -2.61 13.07 21.78
CA GLY A 500 -2.11 13.17 23.15
C GLY A 500 -0.66 13.66 23.25
N THR A 501 -0.22 14.50 22.31
CA THR A 501 1.13 15.07 22.28
C THR A 501 1.09 16.59 22.19
N ALA A 502 2.06 17.25 22.83
CA ALA A 502 2.23 18.70 22.78
C ALA A 502 2.89 19.19 21.48
N ASN A 503 3.40 18.28 20.64
CA ASN A 503 4.20 18.62 19.46
C ASN A 503 3.36 18.94 18.21
N THR A 504 2.04 18.77 18.28
CA THR A 504 1.12 18.96 17.16
C THR A 504 -0.18 19.59 17.64
N TRP A 505 -0.92 20.21 16.74
CA TRP A 505 -2.15 20.92 17.07
C TRP A 505 -3.41 20.18 16.56
N ASP A 506 -4.36 20.00 17.47
CA ASP A 506 -5.69 19.44 17.30
C ASP A 506 -6.63 20.43 16.56
N ASN A 507 -6.16 21.07 15.49
CA ASN A 507 -6.94 22.04 14.72
C ASN A 507 -7.95 21.32 13.81
N VAL A 508 -9.22 21.31 14.24
CA VAL A 508 -10.34 20.67 13.53
C VAL A 508 -11.54 21.60 13.56
N ALA A 509 -12.22 21.79 12.42
CA ALA A 509 -13.42 22.62 12.32
C ALA A 509 -14.52 21.94 11.52
N PHE A 510 -15.73 21.81 12.10
CA PHE A 510 -16.94 21.37 11.39
C PHE A 510 -17.89 22.55 11.21
N ILE A 511 -18.13 22.96 9.96
CA ILE A 511 -18.87 24.17 9.60
C ILE A 511 -20.02 23.82 8.67
N ALA A 512 -21.24 24.18 9.09
CA ALA A 512 -22.47 23.96 8.35
C ALA A 512 -22.67 22.50 7.89
N CYS A 513 -22.19 21.54 8.68
CA CYS A 513 -22.30 20.12 8.36
C CYS A 513 -23.66 19.55 8.79
N SER A 514 -24.15 18.55 8.07
CA SER A 514 -25.29 17.71 8.49
C SER A 514 -24.75 16.43 9.12
N VAL A 515 -25.26 16.09 10.30
CA VAL A 515 -24.63 15.13 11.20
C VAL A 515 -25.61 14.01 11.55
N GLY A 516 -25.27 12.78 11.14
CA GLY A 516 -26.09 11.60 11.39
C GLY A 516 -26.05 11.11 12.85
N PRO A 517 -26.94 10.18 13.21
CA PRO A 517 -27.24 9.81 14.59
C PRO A 517 -26.19 8.91 15.25
N HIS A 518 -25.27 8.36 14.45
CA HIS A 518 -24.11 7.61 14.96
C HIS A 518 -23.14 8.49 15.77
N ILE A 519 -23.17 9.80 15.60
CA ILE A 519 -22.30 10.71 16.34
C ILE A 519 -22.76 10.85 17.79
N ALA A 520 -21.81 10.72 18.72
CA ALA A 520 -22.01 10.89 20.14
C ALA A 520 -22.56 12.29 20.48
N GLN A 521 -23.29 12.38 21.59
CA GLN A 521 -23.80 13.67 22.09
C GLN A 521 -22.66 14.66 22.37
N GLU A 522 -21.60 14.17 23.02
CA GLU A 522 -20.31 14.85 23.15
C GLU A 522 -19.36 14.30 22.08
N ALA A 523 -19.33 14.93 20.91
CA ALA A 523 -18.66 14.36 19.73
C ALA A 523 -17.14 14.49 19.77
N TRP A 524 -16.56 15.07 20.82
CA TRP A 524 -15.12 15.34 20.91
C TRP A 524 -14.49 14.49 22.01
N TYR A 525 -13.67 13.51 21.64
CA TYR A 525 -13.12 12.55 22.58
C TYR A 525 -11.87 13.09 23.28
N ARG A 526 -12.06 13.64 24.50
CA ARG A 526 -11.05 14.37 25.29
C ARG A 526 -10.07 13.48 26.08
N LYS A 527 -9.91 12.20 25.72
CA LYS A 527 -9.00 11.25 26.39
C LYS A 527 -8.13 10.52 25.36
N PRO A 528 -6.89 10.97 25.08
CA PRO A 528 -6.12 11.96 25.83
C PRO A 528 -6.60 13.40 25.61
N ALA A 529 -6.13 14.32 26.46
CA ALA A 529 -6.47 15.74 26.37
C ALA A 529 -5.96 16.35 25.05
N PRO A 530 -6.73 17.25 24.41
CA PRO A 530 -6.32 17.90 23.17
C PRO A 530 -5.28 18.99 23.39
N ASN A 531 -4.55 19.33 22.32
CA ASN A 531 -3.63 20.46 22.27
C ASN A 531 -4.02 21.39 21.10
N PRO A 532 -4.50 22.62 21.36
CA PRO A 532 -4.73 23.24 22.67
C PRO A 532 -5.95 22.64 23.38
N LEU A 533 -6.04 22.88 24.69
CA LEU A 533 -7.19 22.45 25.51
C LEU A 533 -8.52 23.08 25.07
N GLU A 534 -8.46 24.29 24.50
CA GLU A 534 -9.59 25.05 24.01
C GLU A 534 -9.25 25.70 22.66
N GLY A 535 -10.26 25.82 21.77
CA GLY A 535 -10.13 26.51 20.49
C GLY A 535 -9.51 25.70 19.34
N GLY A 536 -8.92 24.52 19.60
CA GLY A 536 -8.45 23.61 18.53
C GLY A 536 -9.62 22.92 17.82
N TRP A 537 -10.54 22.37 18.60
CA TRP A 537 -11.77 21.71 18.14
C TRP A 537 -12.93 22.68 18.09
N ARG A 538 -13.38 23.00 16.87
CA ARG A 538 -14.28 24.11 16.56
C ARG A 538 -15.51 23.64 15.79
N GLU A 539 -16.62 24.32 16.00
CA GLU A 539 -17.84 24.10 15.22
C GLU A 539 -18.63 25.39 14.96
N TYR A 540 -19.42 25.40 13.88
CA TYR A 540 -20.32 26.50 13.55
C TYR A 540 -21.48 26.04 12.66
N GLY A 541 -22.71 26.31 13.08
CA GLY A 541 -23.90 26.16 12.24
C GLY A 541 -24.20 24.71 11.80
N ASN A 542 -23.71 23.72 12.54
CA ASN A 542 -24.00 22.31 12.28
C ASN A 542 -25.48 22.00 12.54
N LYS A 543 -25.96 20.95 11.87
CA LYS A 543 -27.34 20.48 11.95
C LYS A 543 -27.37 18.97 12.17
N ASP A 544 -28.40 18.48 12.83
CA ASP A 544 -28.68 17.05 12.88
C ASP A 544 -29.23 16.51 11.54
N GLU A 545 -29.61 15.24 11.51
CA GLU A 545 -30.12 14.57 10.32
C GLU A 545 -31.48 15.13 9.84
N ASP A 546 -32.27 15.70 10.75
CA ASP A 546 -33.55 16.34 10.46
C ASP A 546 -33.40 17.82 10.04
N GLY A 547 -32.15 18.30 10.01
CA GLY A 547 -31.82 19.67 9.61
C GLY A 547 -32.00 20.72 10.72
N GLN A 548 -32.22 20.31 11.96
CA GLN A 548 -32.31 21.22 13.10
C GLN A 548 -30.91 21.65 13.55
N PRO A 549 -30.70 22.94 13.89
CA PRO A 549 -29.42 23.41 14.43
C PRO A 549 -29.03 22.65 15.70
N ARG A 550 -27.79 22.14 15.75
CA ARG A 550 -27.28 21.38 16.89
C ARG A 550 -25.79 21.61 17.11
N THR A 551 -25.40 21.68 18.38
CA THR A 551 -24.00 21.73 18.83
C THR A 551 -23.58 20.38 19.40
N TYR A 552 -22.28 20.10 19.37
CA TYR A 552 -21.72 18.78 19.68
C TYR A 552 -20.58 18.82 20.73
N GLY A 553 -20.47 19.92 21.47
CA GLY A 553 -19.54 20.08 22.60
C GLY A 553 -18.16 20.66 22.23
N GLY A 554 -18.03 21.22 21.03
CA GLY A 554 -16.82 21.90 20.55
C GLY A 554 -16.85 23.40 20.85
N PHE A 555 -15.72 24.07 20.60
CA PHE A 555 -15.65 25.52 20.68
C PHE A 555 -16.58 26.14 19.62
N GLN A 556 -17.60 26.86 20.08
CA GLN A 556 -18.53 27.56 19.18
C GLN A 556 -17.85 28.78 18.60
N MET A 557 -17.60 28.76 17.28
CA MET A 557 -17.02 29.91 16.61
C MET A 557 -18.03 31.06 16.50
N GLU A 558 -17.54 32.28 16.60
CA GLU A 558 -18.28 33.45 16.13
C GLU A 558 -18.31 33.46 14.60
N ARG A 559 -19.28 34.18 14.03
CA ARG A 559 -19.42 34.32 12.57
C ARG A 559 -18.13 34.77 11.89
N ALA A 560 -17.44 35.78 12.43
CA ALA A 560 -16.19 36.29 11.87
C ALA A 560 -15.04 35.28 11.91
N GLN A 561 -15.05 34.34 12.87
CA GLN A 561 -14.08 33.25 12.93
C GLN A 561 -14.42 32.19 11.87
N ALA A 562 -15.70 31.80 11.77
CA ALA A 562 -16.17 30.84 10.78
C ALA A 562 -15.97 31.33 9.32
N GLU A 563 -16.12 32.63 9.06
CA GLU A 563 -15.90 33.24 7.74
C GLU A 563 -14.48 33.00 7.21
N ARG A 564 -13.47 32.94 8.09
CA ARG A 564 -12.06 32.64 7.71
C ARG A 564 -11.85 31.20 7.25
N LEU A 565 -12.82 30.32 7.48
CA LEU A 565 -12.79 28.90 7.12
C LEU A 565 -13.96 28.53 6.18
N SER A 566 -14.67 29.53 5.64
CA SER A 566 -15.95 29.33 4.93
C SER A 566 -15.83 29.10 3.43
N ASN A 567 -14.62 29.22 2.87
CA ASN A 567 -14.35 28.99 1.45
C ASN A 567 -12.87 28.67 1.23
N ARG A 568 -12.57 28.15 0.03
CA ARG A 568 -11.22 27.71 -0.38
C ARG A 568 -10.17 28.81 -0.27
N ALA A 569 -10.47 30.01 -0.77
CA ALA A 569 -9.52 31.13 -0.74
C ALA A 569 -9.17 31.53 0.70
N ALA A 570 -10.13 31.49 1.61
CA ALA A 570 -9.92 31.80 3.02
C ALA A 570 -9.11 30.70 3.73
N VAL A 571 -9.51 29.43 3.56
CA VAL A 571 -8.80 28.28 4.16
C VAL A 571 -7.35 28.20 3.69
N PHE A 572 -7.10 28.43 2.40
CA PHE A 572 -5.76 28.32 1.83
C PHE A 572 -5.05 29.66 1.66
N ALA A 573 -5.53 30.73 2.33
CA ALA A 573 -4.98 32.07 2.21
C ALA A 573 -3.47 32.12 2.49
N GLY A 574 -3.00 31.41 3.52
CA GLY A 574 -1.58 31.32 3.88
C GLY A 574 -0.70 30.68 2.79
N ARG A 575 -1.28 29.91 1.87
CA ARG A 575 -0.60 29.31 0.72
C ARG A 575 -0.80 30.08 -0.58
N GLY A 576 -1.71 31.07 -0.61
CA GLY A 576 -2.12 31.77 -1.82
C GLY A 576 -2.81 30.85 -2.84
N TRP A 577 -3.44 29.77 -2.38
CA TRP A 577 -4.06 28.78 -3.25
C TRP A 577 -5.59 28.91 -3.24
N ASN A 578 -6.23 28.85 -4.41
CA ASN A 578 -7.69 28.89 -4.53
C ASN A 578 -8.13 27.93 -5.63
N PRO A 579 -8.17 26.61 -5.35
CA PRO A 579 -8.58 25.64 -6.35
C PRO A 579 -10.04 25.89 -6.77
N GLN A 580 -10.38 25.57 -8.02
CA GLN A 580 -11.72 25.81 -8.60
C GLN A 580 -12.52 24.51 -8.77
N PRO A 581 -13.87 24.55 -8.74
CA PRO A 581 -14.74 23.37 -8.76
C PRO A 581 -14.45 22.45 -9.95
#